data_AF-A0AAV5M2E6-F1
#
_entry.id   AF-A0AAV5M2E6-F1
#
_cell.length_a   1.000
_cell.length_b   1.000
_cell.length_c   1.000
_cell.angle_alpha   90.00
_cell.angle_beta   90.00
_cell.angle_gamma   90.00
#
_symmetry.space_group_name_H-M   'P 1'
#
loop_
_entity.id
_entity.type
_entity.pdbx_description
1 polymer ?
#
loop_
_entity_poly.entity_id
_entity_poly.type
_entity_poly.pdbx_seq_one_letter_code
_entity_poly.pdbx_strand_id
1 'polypeptide(L)'
;MGASRKLQGEIDRVLNKVQEGVDILDRIWNKGYDTDKANQKENFEADFEEEIKKLQRYRDQIKTWIQPSQINDKVNASYKQGLVDARKQIEHEMERFKTCDKETKIKAFSKEGLAQQPKTDPTEKTKSETVDCWNNEVGELESQIDNFEAKIEGLSAL
;
A
#
# COMPACT_ATOMS: atom_id res chain seq x y z
N MET A 1 -12.76 14.71 34.26
CA MET A 1 -12.14 13.37 34.05
C MET A 1 -12.89 12.45 33.06
N GLY A 2 -14.19 12.63 32.78
CA GLY A 2 -14.93 11.72 31.88
C GLY A 2 -14.62 11.85 30.37
N ALA A 3 -14.29 13.06 29.88
CA ALA A 3 -14.05 13.31 28.46
C ALA A 3 -12.77 12.61 27.93
N SER A 4 -11.63 12.69 28.64
CA SER A 4 -10.41 11.98 28.24
C SER A 4 -10.57 10.46 28.23
N ARG A 5 -11.32 9.90 29.18
CA ARG A 5 -11.55 8.46 29.27
C ARG A 5 -12.43 7.94 28.12
N LYS A 6 -13.40 8.75 27.67
CA LYS A 6 -14.22 8.46 26.48
C LYS A 6 -13.39 8.50 25.20
N LEU A 7 -12.51 9.50 25.05
CA LEU A 7 -11.60 9.62 23.91
C LEU A 7 -10.62 8.45 23.82
N GLN A 8 -10.07 7.99 24.96
CA GLN A 8 -9.19 6.82 25.00
C GLN A 8 -9.87 5.55 24.47
N GLY A 9 -11.10 5.28 24.94
CA GLY A 9 -11.85 4.12 24.43
C GLY A 9 -12.22 4.23 22.96
N GLU A 10 -12.33 5.45 22.41
CA GLU A 10 -12.52 5.66 20.97
C GLU A 10 -11.24 5.41 20.18
N ILE A 11 -10.09 5.87 20.70
CA ILE A 11 -8.77 5.62 20.14
C ILE A 11 -8.52 4.11 20.06
N ASP A 12 -8.70 3.37 21.16
CA ASP A 12 -8.48 1.91 21.21
C ASP A 12 -9.35 1.17 20.19
N ARG A 13 -10.62 1.57 20.05
CA ARG A 13 -11.52 1.00 19.05
C ARG A 13 -11.04 1.25 17.63
N VAL A 14 -10.59 2.47 17.33
CA VAL A 14 -10.08 2.80 15.98
C VAL A 14 -8.78 2.07 15.69
N LEU A 15 -7.85 2.00 16.64
CA LEU A 15 -6.60 1.24 16.48
C LEU A 15 -6.86 -0.24 16.18
N ASN A 16 -7.80 -0.89 16.88
CA ASN A 16 -8.18 -2.27 16.59
C ASN A 16 -8.78 -2.42 15.19
N LYS A 17 -9.65 -1.49 14.77
CA LYS A 17 -10.24 -1.53 13.42
C LYS A 17 -9.21 -1.30 12.32
N VAL A 18 -8.18 -0.50 12.58
CA VAL A 18 -7.07 -0.34 11.63
C VAL A 18 -6.33 -1.66 11.46
N GLN A 19 -6.02 -2.36 12.55
CA GLN A 19 -5.37 -3.67 12.46
C GLN A 19 -6.24 -4.70 11.73
N GLU A 20 -7.53 -4.78 12.09
CA GLU A 20 -8.49 -5.65 11.40
C GLU A 20 -8.56 -5.35 9.89
N GLY A 21 -8.61 -4.07 9.51
CA GLY A 21 -8.65 -3.65 8.11
C GLY A 21 -7.37 -4.04 7.35
N VAL A 22 -6.19 -3.91 7.97
CA VAL A 22 -4.92 -4.35 7.38
C VAL A 22 -4.91 -5.87 7.18
N ASP A 23 -5.33 -6.64 8.17
CA ASP A 23 -5.40 -8.11 8.07
C ASP A 23 -6.40 -8.55 6.97
N ILE A 24 -7.51 -7.83 6.81
CA ILE A 24 -8.48 -8.06 5.74
C ILE A 24 -7.85 -7.77 4.37
N LEU A 25 -7.13 -6.66 4.21
CA LEU A 25 -6.43 -6.35 2.97
C LEU A 25 -5.44 -7.46 2.58
N ASP A 26 -4.62 -7.92 3.52
CA ASP A 26 -3.69 -9.01 3.26
C ASP A 26 -4.41 -10.31 2.87
N ARG A 27 -5.55 -10.60 3.49
CA ARG A 27 -6.35 -11.78 3.15
C ARG A 27 -6.98 -11.67 1.76
N ILE A 28 -7.55 -10.52 1.40
CA ILE A 28 -8.12 -10.29 0.07
C ILE A 28 -7.01 -10.38 -0.98
N TRP A 29 -5.86 -9.77 -0.69
CA TRP A 29 -4.69 -9.79 -1.56
C TRP A 29 -4.21 -11.21 -1.88
N ASN A 30 -3.97 -12.02 -0.85
CA ASN A 30 -3.50 -13.40 -1.03
C ASN A 30 -4.51 -14.24 -1.82
N LYS A 31 -5.82 -14.06 -1.55
CA LYS A 31 -6.87 -14.75 -2.32
C LYS A 31 -6.98 -14.27 -3.76
N GLY A 32 -6.82 -12.98 -4.01
CA GLY A 32 -6.86 -12.40 -5.35
C GLY A 32 -5.72 -12.89 -6.23
N TYR A 33 -4.55 -13.15 -5.64
CA TYR A 33 -3.39 -13.71 -6.34
C TYR A 33 -3.60 -15.18 -6.74
N ASP A 34 -4.21 -15.98 -5.86
CA ASP A 34 -4.48 -17.41 -6.12
C ASP A 34 -5.68 -17.68 -7.05
N THR A 35 -6.46 -16.64 -7.39
CA THR A 35 -7.72 -16.80 -8.12
C THR A 35 -7.56 -16.54 -9.63
N ASP A 36 -7.67 -17.59 -10.44
CA ASP A 36 -7.67 -17.49 -11.92
C ASP A 36 -9.03 -17.09 -12.54
N LYS A 37 -10.09 -17.02 -11.73
CA LYS A 37 -11.45 -16.71 -12.21
C LYS A 37 -11.68 -15.20 -12.27
N ALA A 38 -11.80 -14.65 -13.48
CA ALA A 38 -12.00 -13.22 -13.72
C ALA A 38 -13.14 -12.58 -12.89
N ASN A 39 -14.31 -13.22 -12.81
CA ASN A 39 -15.45 -12.69 -12.04
C ASN A 39 -15.20 -12.62 -10.52
N GLN A 40 -14.39 -13.55 -9.98
CA GLN A 40 -14.01 -13.50 -8.56
C GLN A 40 -12.93 -12.46 -8.31
N LYS A 41 -12.02 -12.26 -9.28
CA LYS A 41 -10.99 -11.23 -9.22
C LYS A 41 -11.60 -9.81 -9.15
N GLU A 42 -12.63 -9.53 -9.94
CA GLU A 42 -13.34 -8.24 -9.90
C GLU A 42 -14.03 -8.00 -8.54
N ASN A 43 -14.64 -9.04 -7.95
CA ASN A 43 -15.18 -8.93 -6.59
C ASN A 43 -14.09 -8.65 -5.55
N PHE A 44 -12.94 -9.31 -5.64
CA PHE A 44 -11.83 -9.05 -4.71
C PHE A 44 -11.24 -7.65 -4.90
N GLU A 45 -11.17 -7.14 -6.12
CA GLU A 45 -10.75 -5.76 -6.40
C GLU A 45 -11.72 -4.74 -5.79
N ALA A 46 -13.04 -4.97 -5.90
CA ALA A 46 -14.05 -4.13 -5.28
C ALA A 46 -13.98 -4.15 -3.74
N ASP A 47 -13.84 -5.34 -3.14
CA ASP A 47 -13.69 -5.51 -1.70
C ASP A 47 -12.40 -4.82 -1.18
N PHE A 48 -11.30 -4.94 -1.94
CA PHE A 48 -10.03 -4.29 -1.62
C PHE A 48 -10.15 -2.76 -1.67
N GLU A 49 -10.80 -2.21 -2.70
CA GLU A 49 -11.03 -0.77 -2.83
C GLU A 49 -11.90 -0.23 -1.68
N GLU A 50 -12.94 -0.97 -1.28
CA GLU A 50 -13.81 -0.59 -0.17
C GLU A 50 -13.03 -0.54 1.16
N GLU A 51 -12.18 -1.53 1.42
CA GLU A 51 -11.41 -1.61 2.66
C GLU A 51 -10.32 -0.52 2.73
N ILE A 52 -9.65 -0.20 1.62
CA ILE A 52 -8.73 0.95 1.53
C ILE A 52 -9.44 2.27 1.86
N LYS A 53 -10.66 2.48 1.35
CA LYS A 53 -11.46 3.67 1.66
C LYS A 53 -11.82 3.76 3.16
N LYS A 54 -12.03 2.62 3.84
CA LYS A 54 -12.26 2.60 5.30
C LYS A 54 -10.99 3.01 6.07
N LEU A 55 -9.83 2.45 5.71
CA LEU A 55 -8.56 2.80 6.33
C LEU A 55 -8.22 4.29 6.14
N GLN A 56 -8.50 4.86 4.97
CA GLN A 56 -8.37 6.31 4.73
C GLN A 56 -9.18 7.15 5.74
N ARG A 57 -10.44 6.77 6.00
CA ARG A 57 -11.28 7.47 6.99
C ARG A 57 -10.70 7.38 8.40
N TYR A 58 -10.18 6.22 8.79
CA TYR A 58 -9.51 6.07 10.09
C TYR A 58 -8.23 6.90 10.16
N ARG A 59 -7.43 6.96 9.10
CA ARG A 59 -6.23 7.79 9.03
C ARG A 59 -6.56 9.27 9.23
N ASP A 60 -7.63 9.77 8.61
CA ASP A 60 -8.03 11.16 8.77
C ASP A 60 -8.58 11.44 10.17
N GLN A 61 -9.33 10.51 10.76
CA GLN A 61 -9.76 10.58 12.17
C GLN A 61 -8.55 10.63 13.12
N ILE A 62 -7.59 9.72 12.96
CA ILE A 62 -6.33 9.67 13.71
C ILE A 62 -5.56 11.00 13.56
N LYS A 63 -5.51 11.58 12.36
CA LYS A 63 -4.85 12.87 12.10
C LYS A 63 -5.48 14.00 12.93
N THR A 64 -6.79 13.99 13.18
CA THR A 64 -7.42 14.99 14.06
C THR A 64 -7.01 14.84 15.52
N TRP A 65 -6.77 13.62 16.00
CA TRP A 65 -6.37 13.35 17.38
C TRP A 65 -4.89 13.64 17.65
N ILE A 66 -4.04 13.59 16.62
CA ILE A 66 -2.61 13.94 16.73
C ILE A 66 -2.41 15.48 16.84
N GLN A 67 -3.44 16.30 16.60
CA GLN A 67 -3.30 17.76 16.66
C GLN A 67 -2.92 18.26 18.08
N PRO A 68 -2.02 19.26 18.19
CA PRO A 68 -1.48 19.71 19.48
C PRO A 68 -2.53 20.22 20.48
N SER A 69 -3.68 20.71 20.01
CA SER A 69 -4.75 21.28 20.84
C SER A 69 -5.54 20.26 21.67
N GLN A 70 -5.36 18.95 21.42
CA GLN A 70 -6.10 17.86 22.06
C GLN A 70 -5.23 17.04 23.05
N ILE A 71 -3.94 17.37 23.21
CA ILE A 71 -2.94 16.52 23.87
C ILE A 71 -2.51 17.14 25.22
N ASN A 72 -2.99 16.57 26.33
CA ASN A 72 -2.45 16.80 27.69
C ASN A 72 -1.38 15.74 28.06
N ASP A 73 -0.27 16.19 28.66
CA ASP A 73 1.11 15.69 28.46
C ASP A 73 1.47 14.22 28.71
N LYS A 74 0.93 13.53 29.72
CA LYS A 74 1.48 12.21 30.10
C LYS A 74 0.69 11.01 29.60
N VAL A 75 -0.64 11.04 29.71
CA VAL A 75 -1.47 9.92 29.27
C VAL A 75 -1.60 9.89 27.75
N ASN A 76 -1.59 11.05 27.10
CA ASN A 76 -1.65 11.12 25.64
C ASN A 76 -0.33 10.76 24.95
N ALA A 77 0.82 10.83 25.62
CA ALA A 77 2.10 10.45 25.01
C ALA A 77 2.14 8.95 24.65
N SER A 78 1.60 8.07 25.50
CA SER A 78 1.52 6.63 25.24
C SER A 78 0.65 6.31 24.02
N TYR A 79 -0.50 6.97 23.88
CA TYR A 79 -1.41 6.77 22.75
C TYR A 79 -0.95 7.49 21.49
N LYS A 80 -0.23 8.62 21.63
CA LYS A 80 0.29 9.39 20.50
C LYS A 80 1.22 8.55 19.63
N GLN A 81 2.06 7.71 20.23
CA GLN A 81 2.93 6.82 19.47
C GLN A 81 2.11 5.79 18.67
N GLY A 82 1.15 5.10 19.32
CA GLY A 82 0.27 4.14 18.63
C GLY A 82 -0.56 4.78 17.52
N LEU A 83 -1.05 6.00 17.70
CA LEU A 83 -1.74 6.76 16.66
C LEU A 83 -0.84 7.13 15.48
N VAL A 84 0.41 7.54 15.75
CA VAL A 84 1.39 7.83 14.69
C VAL A 84 1.74 6.57 13.91
N ASP A 85 1.94 5.44 14.60
CA ASP A 85 2.30 4.17 14.00
C ASP A 85 1.14 3.61 13.14
N ALA A 86 -0.08 3.62 13.67
CA ALA A 86 -1.27 3.25 12.90
C ALA A 86 -1.47 4.13 11.66
N ARG A 87 -1.21 5.44 11.77
CA ARG A 87 -1.26 6.34 10.61
C ARG A 87 -0.22 5.97 9.54
N LYS A 88 1.02 5.67 9.94
CA LYS A 88 2.07 5.25 9.01
C LYS A 88 1.73 3.92 8.35
N GLN A 89 1.21 2.96 9.11
CA GLN A 89 0.78 1.66 8.60
C GLN A 89 -0.31 1.81 7.53
N ILE A 90 -1.32 2.67 7.77
CA ILE A 90 -2.33 2.96 6.76
C ILE A 90 -1.73 3.62 5.52
N GLU A 91 -0.83 4.60 5.70
CA GLU A 91 -0.17 5.28 4.57
C GLU A 91 0.66 4.30 3.73
N HIS A 92 1.33 3.34 4.36
CA HIS A 92 2.06 2.25 3.70
C HIS A 92 1.14 1.34 2.87
N GLU A 93 0.03 0.84 3.46
CA GLU A 93 -0.92 0.00 2.72
C GLU A 93 -1.58 0.74 1.56
N MET A 94 -1.81 2.05 1.70
CA MET A 94 -2.29 2.89 0.61
C MET A 94 -1.28 3.02 -0.54
N GLU A 95 0.01 3.08 -0.25
CA GLU A 95 1.05 3.12 -1.29
C GLU A 95 1.18 1.77 -1.99
N ARG A 96 1.16 0.67 -1.23
CA ARG A 96 1.13 -0.69 -1.78
C ARG A 96 -0.05 -0.88 -2.73
N PHE A 97 -1.24 -0.37 -2.38
CA PHE A 97 -2.40 -0.38 -3.28
C PHE A 97 -2.17 0.41 -4.57
N LYS A 98 -1.60 1.62 -4.48
CA LYS A 98 -1.36 2.48 -5.66
C LYS A 98 -0.40 1.84 -6.66
N THR A 99 0.66 1.20 -6.18
CA THR A 99 1.61 0.51 -7.05
C THR A 99 0.94 -0.67 -7.74
N CYS A 100 0.13 -1.45 -7.02
CA CYS A 100 -0.60 -2.55 -7.62
C CYS A 100 -1.68 -2.11 -8.61
N ASP A 101 -2.48 -1.09 -8.28
CA ASP A 101 -3.55 -0.61 -9.15
C ASP A 101 -2.98 -0.09 -10.47
N LYS A 102 -1.80 0.56 -10.45
CA LYS A 102 -1.05 0.93 -11.65
C LYS A 102 -0.64 -0.29 -12.46
N GLU A 103 0.00 -1.29 -11.84
CA GLU A 103 0.43 -2.51 -12.55
C GLU A 103 -0.75 -3.30 -13.14
N THR A 104 -1.84 -3.46 -12.41
CA THR A 104 -3.03 -4.19 -12.86
C THR A 104 -3.73 -3.45 -13.99
N LYS A 105 -3.87 -2.12 -13.91
CA LYS A 105 -4.42 -1.31 -15.00
C LYS A 105 -3.54 -1.35 -16.23
N ILE A 106 -2.22 -1.19 -16.09
CA ILE A 106 -1.27 -1.28 -17.22
C ILE A 106 -1.36 -2.66 -17.88
N LYS A 107 -1.38 -3.74 -17.09
CA LYS A 107 -1.56 -5.11 -17.62
C LYS A 107 -2.92 -5.31 -18.29
N ALA A 108 -4.01 -4.72 -17.80
CA ALA A 108 -5.33 -4.79 -18.42
C ALA A 108 -5.34 -4.10 -19.81
N PHE A 109 -4.77 -2.89 -19.91
CA PHE A 109 -4.61 -2.19 -21.20
C PHE A 109 -3.70 -2.96 -22.17
N SER A 110 -2.60 -3.54 -21.68
CA SER A 110 -1.72 -4.38 -22.51
C SER A 110 -2.38 -5.69 -22.97
N LYS A 111 -3.27 -6.27 -22.16
CA LYS A 111 -3.98 -7.53 -22.48
C LYS A 111 -5.06 -7.35 -23.54
N GLU A 112 -5.72 -6.19 -23.58
CA GLU A 112 -6.74 -5.86 -24.58
C GLU A 112 -6.13 -5.59 -25.98
N GLY A 113 -4.92 -5.01 -26.02
CA GLY A 113 -4.13 -4.91 -27.26
C GLY A 113 -3.58 -6.26 -27.75
N LEU A 114 -3.22 -7.16 -26.83
CA LEU A 114 -2.71 -8.50 -27.13
C LEU A 114 -3.79 -9.52 -27.56
N ALA A 115 -5.07 -9.28 -27.24
CA ALA A 115 -6.17 -10.14 -27.69
C ALA A 115 -6.36 -10.15 -29.22
N GLN A 116 -5.73 -9.21 -29.93
CA GLN A 116 -5.71 -9.13 -31.40
C GLN A 116 -4.46 -9.77 -32.03
N GLN A 117 -3.48 -10.21 -31.24
CA GLN A 117 -2.29 -10.88 -31.75
C GLN A 117 -2.52 -12.40 -31.87
N PRO A 118 -2.10 -13.05 -32.97
CA PRO A 118 -2.23 -14.49 -33.13
C PRO A 118 -1.49 -15.20 -32.00
N LYS A 119 -2.16 -16.17 -31.38
CA LYS A 119 -1.72 -16.91 -30.19
C LYS A 119 -0.27 -17.40 -30.35
N THR A 120 0.68 -16.72 -29.72
CA THR A 120 2.03 -17.24 -29.52
C THR A 120 2.07 -18.14 -28.29
N ASP A 121 2.97 -19.11 -28.33
CA ASP A 121 3.07 -20.26 -27.43
C ASP A 121 3.19 -19.82 -25.95
N PRO A 122 2.38 -20.36 -25.02
CA PRO A 122 2.38 -19.96 -23.59
C PRO A 122 3.76 -19.98 -22.93
N THR A 123 4.66 -20.81 -23.43
CA THR A 123 6.01 -21.04 -22.90
C THR A 123 7.00 -19.90 -23.22
N GLU A 124 6.80 -19.19 -24.34
CA GLU A 124 7.60 -18.00 -24.69
C GLU A 124 7.13 -16.76 -23.93
N LYS A 125 5.82 -16.70 -23.64
CA LYS A 125 5.20 -15.55 -22.98
C LYS A 125 5.63 -15.39 -21.52
N THR A 126 5.68 -16.48 -20.75
CA THR A 126 6.18 -16.45 -19.37
C THR A 126 7.66 -16.11 -19.30
N LYS A 127 8.45 -16.50 -20.30
CA LYS A 127 9.87 -16.12 -20.39
C LYS A 127 10.02 -14.62 -20.65
N SER A 128 9.25 -14.06 -21.58
CA SER A 128 9.26 -12.63 -21.87
C SER A 128 8.88 -11.79 -20.65
N GLU A 129 7.79 -12.14 -19.96
CA GLU A 129 7.30 -11.40 -18.78
C GLU A 129 8.30 -11.46 -17.62
N THR A 130 9.00 -12.59 -17.45
CA THR A 130 10.05 -12.71 -16.44
C THR A 130 11.27 -11.86 -16.83
N VAL A 131 11.67 -11.89 -18.11
CA VAL A 131 12.80 -11.10 -18.62
C VAL A 131 12.54 -9.60 -18.51
N ASP A 132 11.33 -9.15 -18.79
CA ASP A 132 10.95 -7.74 -18.65
C ASP A 132 10.93 -7.28 -17.18
N CYS A 133 10.47 -8.14 -16.26
CA CYS A 133 10.55 -7.87 -14.82
C CYS A 133 12.00 -7.70 -14.37
N TRP A 134 12.87 -8.62 -14.79
CA TRP A 134 14.30 -8.58 -14.48
C TRP A 134 14.99 -7.34 -15.06
N ASN A 135 14.68 -6.97 -16.30
CA ASN A 135 15.26 -5.76 -16.91
C ASN A 135 14.82 -4.48 -16.20
N ASN A 136 13.59 -4.44 -15.68
CA ASN A 136 13.08 -3.29 -14.95
C ASN A 136 13.75 -3.17 -13.57
N GLU A 137 13.93 -4.29 -12.85
CA GLU A 137 14.71 -4.33 -11.61
C GLU A 137 16.17 -3.93 -11.84
N VAL A 138 16.78 -4.36 -12.95
CA VAL A 138 18.15 -3.96 -13.34
C VAL A 138 18.22 -2.45 -13.57
N GLY A 139 17.26 -1.86 -14.29
CA GLY A 139 17.22 -0.42 -14.53
C GLY A 139 17.04 0.42 -13.26
N GLU A 140 16.24 -0.05 -12.30
CA GLU A 140 16.06 0.60 -11.00
C GLU A 140 17.38 0.59 -10.19
N LEU A 141 18.10 -0.53 -10.23
CA LEU A 141 19.41 -0.67 -9.57
C LEU A 141 20.46 0.22 -10.25
N GLU A 142 20.49 0.30 -11.57
CA GLU A 142 21.37 1.22 -12.32
C GLU A 142 21.10 2.67 -11.94
N SER A 143 19.84 3.09 -11.85
CA SER A 143 19.48 4.45 -11.42
C SER A 143 19.88 4.74 -9.97
N GLN A 144 19.80 3.74 -9.08
CA GLN A 144 20.32 3.87 -7.73
C GLN A 144 21.84 4.03 -7.71
N ILE A 145 22.56 3.27 -8.54
CA ILE A 145 24.02 3.38 -8.70
C ILE A 145 24.38 4.80 -9.14
N ASP A 146 23.76 5.32 -10.20
CA ASP A 146 24.00 6.69 -10.69
C ASP A 146 23.77 7.73 -9.58
N ASN A 147 22.73 7.55 -8.76
CA ASN A 147 22.42 8.44 -7.65
C ASN A 147 23.49 8.40 -6.55
N PHE A 148 24.01 7.20 -6.26
CA PHE A 148 25.10 7.03 -5.29
C PHE A 148 26.43 7.56 -5.83
N GLU A 149 26.74 7.35 -7.10
CA GLU A 149 27.94 7.90 -7.74
C GLU A 149 27.92 9.44 -7.75
N ALA A 150 26.78 10.05 -8.11
CA ALA A 150 26.60 11.49 -8.03
C ALA A 150 26.77 12.04 -6.59
N LYS A 151 26.33 11.29 -5.57
CA LYS A 151 26.55 11.64 -4.16
C LYS A 151 28.02 11.50 -3.76
N ILE A 152 28.73 10.50 -4.26
CA ILE A 152 30.16 10.29 -3.99
C ILE A 152 31.00 11.39 -4.64
N GLU A 153 30.72 11.76 -5.90
CA GLU A 153 31.37 12.90 -6.57
C GLU A 153 31.09 14.21 -5.83
N GLY A 154 29.85 14.45 -5.40
CA GLY A 154 29.50 15.62 -4.61
C GLY A 154 30.21 15.70 -3.24
N LEU A 155 30.48 14.55 -2.61
CA LEU A 155 31.26 14.47 -1.37
C LEU A 155 32.77 14.57 -1.60
N SER A 156 33.27 14.19 -2.78
CA SER A 156 34.70 14.26 -3.14
C SER A 156 35.10 15.63 -3.73
N ALA A 157 34.12 16.46 -4.11
CA ALA A 157 34.30 17.83 -4.58
C ALA A 157 34.28 18.90 -3.44
N LEU A 158 34.19 18.45 -2.18
CA LEU A 158 34.37 19.24 -0.95
C LEU A 158 35.80 19.07 -0.42
#